data_AF-A0A817P6R8-F1
#
_entry.id   AF-A0A817P6R8-F1
#
_cell.length_a   1.000
_cell.length_b   1.000
_cell.length_c   1.000
_cell.angle_alpha   90.00
_cell.angle_beta   90.00
_cell.angle_gamma   90.00
#
_symmetry.space_group_name_H-M   'P 1'
#
loop_
_entity.id
_entity.type
_entity.pdbx_description
1 polymer ?
#
loop_
_entity_poly.entity_id
_entity_poly.type
_entity_poly.pdbx_seq_one_letter_code
_entity_poly.pdbx_strand_id
1 'polypeptide(L)'
;MKTLSKFVPIKHYKSFYIDDKTTSTQLDKIITEINETKECIIVPYDTWSSKEHIFQMELIKQSFSMKTIIHSSVVCHVISAKINELLSIVFSSSTTIQTWSKSNKDLLYNQVYCGFPTCDTAKVNFVNIQESFKTWYNTTFGHDENCGQILDFNDIDGPLCMCSHRPLKCSHDKWSLSDAIAYTFHEKLDTENRDFPECLAITKLYSYQRKLESSTSP
;
A
#
# COMPACT_ATOMS: atom_id res chain seq x y z
N MET A 1 12.64 -16.01 14.57
CA MET A 1 11.96 -15.26 13.50
C MET A 1 11.26 -14.06 14.12
N LYS A 2 11.39 -12.86 13.56
CA LYS A 2 10.73 -11.65 14.08
C LYS A 2 9.31 -11.54 13.49
N THR A 3 8.40 -10.85 14.17
CA THR A 3 7.05 -10.55 13.64
C THR A 3 7.02 -9.07 13.26
N LEU A 4 6.36 -8.73 12.15
CA LEU A 4 6.24 -7.34 11.70
C LEU A 4 5.54 -6.45 12.74
N SER A 5 4.70 -7.01 13.62
CA SER A 5 4.11 -6.30 14.75
C SER A 5 5.14 -5.69 15.72
N LYS A 6 6.41 -6.13 15.67
CA LYS A 6 7.53 -5.56 16.43
C LYS A 6 8.28 -4.46 15.66
N PHE A 7 7.98 -4.28 14.38
CA PHE A 7 8.51 -3.16 13.62
C PHE A 7 7.74 -1.90 14.03
N VAL A 8 8.44 -0.96 14.64
CA VAL A 8 7.93 0.38 14.90
C VAL A 8 8.27 1.19 13.65
N PRO A 9 7.34 1.40 12.69
CA PRO A 9 7.58 2.42 11.68
C PRO A 9 7.69 3.75 12.42
N ILE A 10 8.51 4.66 11.90
CA ILE A 10 8.49 6.10 12.17
C ILE A 10 8.01 6.49 13.58
N LYS A 11 8.94 6.95 14.44
CA LYS A 11 8.86 7.18 15.90
C LYS A 11 7.53 7.68 16.51
N HIS A 12 6.61 8.24 15.73
CA HIS A 12 5.27 8.63 16.13
C HIS A 12 4.22 8.12 15.14
N TYR A 13 3.32 7.25 15.63
CA TYR A 13 2.14 6.80 14.91
C TYR A 13 0.90 7.34 15.62
N LYS A 14 -0.02 8.00 14.90
CA LYS A 14 -1.36 8.29 15.43
C LYS A 14 -2.40 7.59 14.57
N SER A 15 -3.33 6.92 15.24
CA SER A 15 -4.49 6.33 14.62
C SER A 15 -5.70 7.24 14.80
N PHE A 16 -6.38 7.51 13.70
CA PHE A 16 -7.65 8.22 13.63
C PHE A 16 -8.70 7.27 13.08
N TYR A 17 -9.78 7.12 13.83
CA TYR A 17 -10.96 6.38 13.42
C TYR A 17 -11.99 7.41 12.98
N ILE A 18 -12.47 7.28 11.75
CA ILE A 18 -13.59 8.06 11.24
C ILE A 18 -14.85 7.23 11.48
N ASP A 19 -15.49 7.53 12.61
CA ASP A 19 -16.75 6.99 13.10
C ASP A 19 -17.79 8.11 13.37
N ASP A 20 -18.90 7.76 14.04
CA ASP A 20 -20.07 8.61 14.24
C ASP A 20 -19.82 9.73 15.26
N LYS A 21 -18.71 9.61 15.99
CA LYS A 21 -18.23 10.58 16.98
C LYS A 21 -17.16 11.51 16.38
N THR A 22 -16.77 11.30 15.13
CA THR A 22 -15.77 12.13 14.46
C THR A 22 -16.27 13.55 14.29
N THR A 23 -15.49 14.50 14.80
CA THR A 23 -15.79 15.93 14.68
C THR A 23 -15.20 16.52 13.40
N SER A 24 -15.78 17.62 12.91
CA SER A 24 -15.22 18.37 11.77
C SER A 24 -13.76 18.76 12.02
N THR A 25 -13.41 19.19 13.24
CA THR A 25 -12.04 19.58 13.59
C THR A 25 -11.04 18.42 13.49
N GLN A 26 -11.46 17.17 13.74
CA GLN A 26 -10.60 16.01 13.51
C GLN A 26 -10.38 15.76 12.01
N LEU A 27 -11.44 15.90 11.19
CA LEU A 27 -11.34 15.78 9.74
C LEU A 27 -10.48 16.89 9.13
N ASP A 28 -10.61 18.13 9.61
CA ASP A 28 -9.79 19.26 9.15
C ASP A 28 -8.30 19.00 9.39
N LYS A 29 -7.93 18.41 10.53
CA LYS A 29 -6.54 17.99 10.79
C LYS A 29 -6.08 16.97 9.75
N ILE A 30 -6.88 15.96 9.46
CA ILE A 30 -6.54 14.92 8.47
C ILE A 30 -6.39 15.55 7.07
N ILE A 31 -7.28 16.47 6.70
CA ILE A 31 -7.26 17.22 5.44
C ILE A 31 -5.98 18.08 5.32
N THR A 32 -5.60 18.79 6.38
CA THR A 32 -4.34 19.54 6.40
C THR A 32 -3.15 18.62 6.18
N GLU A 33 -3.10 17.51 6.90
CA GLU A 33 -1.98 16.56 6.84
C GLU A 33 -1.81 15.94 5.43
N ILE A 34 -2.90 15.59 4.74
CA ILE A 34 -2.82 15.04 3.39
C ILE A 34 -2.41 16.09 2.34
N ASN A 35 -2.90 17.32 2.47
CA ASN A 35 -2.52 18.42 1.59
C ASN A 35 -1.02 18.75 1.66
N GLU A 36 -0.43 18.60 2.86
CA GLU A 36 1.00 18.79 3.06
C GLU A 36 1.83 17.61 2.52
N THR A 37 1.33 16.39 2.68
CA THR A 37 2.11 15.17 2.37
C THR A 37 2.09 14.82 0.89
N LYS A 38 0.91 14.89 0.25
CA LYS A 38 0.66 14.48 -1.15
C LYS A 38 1.10 13.04 -1.51
N GLU A 39 1.45 12.22 -0.52
CA GLU A 39 1.76 10.81 -0.65
C GLU A 39 0.98 10.03 0.41
N CYS A 40 0.29 8.98 0.01
CA CYS A 40 -0.40 8.08 0.92
C CYS A 40 -0.32 6.62 0.47
N ILE A 41 -0.38 5.70 1.43
CA ILE A 41 -0.64 4.29 1.19
C ILE A 41 -2.11 4.04 1.46
N ILE A 42 -2.75 3.28 0.57
CA ILE A 42 -4.12 2.82 0.79
C ILE A 42 -4.15 1.30 0.78
N VAL A 43 -4.77 0.74 1.82
CA VAL A 43 -5.12 -0.68 1.89
C VAL A 43 -6.63 -0.78 2.13
N PRO A 44 -7.41 -1.15 1.11
CA PRO A 44 -8.81 -1.48 1.31
C PRO A 44 -8.93 -2.83 2.01
N TYR A 45 -9.81 -2.93 3.01
CA TYR A 45 -10.14 -4.20 3.66
C TYR A 45 -11.63 -4.50 3.51
N ASP A 46 -11.94 -5.72 3.10
CA ASP A 46 -13.28 -6.29 3.23
C ASP A 46 -13.32 -7.19 4.45
N THR A 47 -14.15 -6.83 5.42
CA THR A 47 -14.45 -7.73 6.53
C THR A 47 -15.53 -8.71 6.10
N TRP A 48 -15.15 -9.96 5.85
CA TRP A 48 -16.11 -11.02 5.47
C TRP A 48 -17.21 -11.24 6.53
N SER A 49 -16.99 -10.81 7.78
CA SER A 49 -17.88 -11.08 8.92
C SER A 49 -18.87 -9.95 9.27
N SER A 50 -18.55 -8.66 9.05
CA SER A 50 -19.39 -7.55 9.55
C SER A 50 -20.14 -6.75 8.49
N LYS A 51 -19.97 -7.05 7.19
CA LYS A 51 -20.44 -6.17 6.08
C LYS A 51 -19.90 -4.75 6.19
N GLU A 52 -18.85 -4.54 6.98
CA GLU A 52 -18.21 -3.24 7.12
C GLU A 52 -17.09 -3.18 6.09
N HIS A 53 -17.18 -2.17 5.23
CA HIS A 53 -16.09 -1.84 4.34
C HIS A 53 -15.19 -0.87 5.09
N ILE A 54 -13.94 -1.28 5.30
CA ILE A 54 -12.95 -0.51 6.01
C ILE A 54 -11.96 0.02 4.99
N PHE A 55 -11.88 1.35 4.93
CA PHE A 55 -10.87 2.03 4.15
C PHE A 55 -9.75 2.46 5.08
N GLN A 56 -8.56 1.86 4.91
CA GLN A 56 -7.38 2.29 5.64
C GLN A 56 -6.45 3.09 4.73
N MET A 57 -6.09 4.26 5.24
CA MET A 57 -5.11 5.14 4.62
C MET A 57 -3.99 5.41 5.62
N GLU A 58 -2.75 5.34 5.15
CA GLU A 58 -1.57 5.80 5.88
C GLU A 58 -0.93 6.97 5.13
N LEU A 59 -0.80 8.12 5.80
CA LEU A 59 -0.03 9.26 5.28
C LEU A 59 1.43 9.07 5.65
N ILE A 60 2.33 9.06 4.66
CA ILE A 60 3.77 8.87 4.89
C ILE A 60 4.46 10.23 4.96
N LYS A 61 4.85 10.69 6.14
CA LYS A 61 5.82 11.79 6.29
C LYS A 61 7.18 11.24 6.71
N GLN A 62 8.26 11.97 6.41
CA GLN A 62 9.62 11.57 6.82
C GLN A 62 9.76 11.31 8.34
N SER A 63 8.95 11.97 9.17
CA SER A 63 9.04 11.91 10.64
C SER A 63 7.75 11.48 11.35
N PHE A 64 6.65 11.23 10.62
CA PHE A 64 5.35 10.85 11.19
C PHE A 64 4.52 10.00 10.22
N SER A 65 3.84 8.97 10.73
CA SER A 65 2.79 8.25 9.98
C SER A 65 1.44 8.47 10.64
N MET A 66 0.43 8.80 9.83
CA MET A 66 -0.95 8.93 10.28
C MET A 66 -1.82 7.86 9.66
N LYS A 67 -2.50 7.08 10.50
CA LYS A 67 -3.49 6.09 10.07
C LYS A 67 -4.87 6.67 10.15
N THR A 68 -5.63 6.52 9.09
CA THR A 68 -7.04 6.85 9.05
C THR A 68 -7.82 5.59 8.66
N ILE A 69 -8.73 5.16 9.53
CA ILE A 69 -9.67 4.07 9.28
C ILE A 69 -11.05 4.69 9.06
N ILE A 70 -11.66 4.46 7.91
CA ILE A 70 -13.01 4.95 7.59
C ILE A 70 -13.96 3.77 7.53
N HIS A 71 -14.98 3.77 8.38
CA HIS A 71 -16.06 2.79 8.36
C HIS A 71 -17.17 3.25 7.41
N SER A 72 -17.53 2.40 6.45
CA SER A 72 -18.58 2.71 5.46
C SER A 72 -19.98 2.89 6.05
N SER A 73 -20.25 2.29 7.21
CA SER A 73 -21.51 2.40 7.94
C SER A 73 -21.75 3.79 8.55
N VAL A 74 -20.75 4.68 8.48
CA VAL A 74 -20.71 5.94 9.22
C VAL A 74 -20.78 7.19 8.33
N VAL A 75 -21.44 7.08 7.17
CA VAL A 75 -21.80 8.30 6.40
C VAL A 75 -22.94 9.03 7.13
N CYS A 76 -22.62 9.68 8.24
CA CYS A 76 -23.49 10.66 8.87
C CYS A 76 -23.56 11.88 7.96
N HIS A 77 -24.77 12.34 7.64
CA HIS A 77 -25.00 13.49 6.76
C HIS A 77 -24.26 14.77 7.22
N VAL A 78 -23.91 14.88 8.50
CA VAL A 78 -23.24 16.05 9.09
C VAL A 78 -21.77 16.17 8.67
N ILE A 79 -21.06 15.05 8.50
CA ILE A 79 -19.63 15.03 8.16
C ILE A 79 -19.35 14.56 6.73
N SER A 80 -20.39 14.16 5.99
CA SER A 80 -20.28 13.67 4.61
C SER A 80 -19.56 14.66 3.69
N ALA A 81 -19.84 15.96 3.82
CA ALA A 81 -19.18 17.01 3.02
C ALA A 81 -17.66 17.04 3.26
N LYS A 82 -17.22 16.88 4.51
CA LYS A 82 -15.80 16.87 4.89
C LYS A 82 -15.11 15.57 4.50
N ILE A 83 -15.81 14.44 4.59
CA ILE A 83 -15.31 13.16 4.07
C ILE A 83 -15.13 13.26 2.56
N ASN A 84 -16.09 13.86 1.84
CA ASN A 84 -15.98 14.08 0.40
C ASN A 84 -14.80 15.01 0.05
N GLU A 85 -14.60 16.09 0.81
CA GLU A 85 -13.43 16.96 0.68
C GLU A 85 -12.13 16.17 0.86
N LEU A 86 -12.00 15.41 1.95
CA LEU A 86 -10.84 14.55 2.22
C LEU A 86 -10.57 13.62 1.04
N LEU A 87 -11.56 12.87 0.59
CA LEU A 87 -11.39 11.90 -0.49
C LEU A 87 -11.08 12.56 -1.83
N SER A 88 -11.63 13.76 -2.09
CA SER A 88 -11.29 14.52 -3.29
C SER A 88 -9.80 14.89 -3.33
N ILE A 89 -9.19 15.12 -2.17
CA ILE A 89 -7.76 15.41 -2.05
C ILE A 89 -6.95 14.12 -2.19
N VAL A 90 -7.37 13.04 -1.52
CA VAL A 90 -6.76 11.70 -1.64
C VAL A 90 -6.67 11.26 -3.09
N PHE A 91 -7.78 11.38 -3.82
CA PHE A 91 -7.92 10.96 -5.22
C PHE A 91 -7.72 12.10 -6.21
N SER A 92 -6.99 13.14 -5.81
CA SER A 92 -6.55 14.18 -6.74
C SER A 92 -5.35 13.69 -7.55
N SER A 93 -5.14 14.26 -8.74
CA SER A 93 -3.94 13.99 -9.55
C SER A 93 -2.64 14.48 -8.90
N SER A 94 -2.74 15.38 -7.91
CA SER A 94 -1.59 15.86 -7.13
C SER A 94 -1.17 14.93 -6.01
N THR A 95 -1.95 13.90 -5.70
CA THR A 95 -1.64 12.93 -4.65
C THR A 95 -1.16 11.63 -5.28
N THR A 96 -0.05 11.12 -4.78
CA THR A 96 0.48 9.80 -5.15
C THR A 96 -0.03 8.75 -4.18
N ILE A 97 -0.71 7.73 -4.71
CA ILE A 97 -1.28 6.64 -3.94
C ILE A 97 -0.44 5.38 -4.15
N GLN A 98 0.13 4.86 -3.09
CA GLN A 98 0.90 3.63 -3.09
C GLN A 98 0.01 2.45 -2.69
N THR A 99 0.08 1.38 -3.46
CA THR A 99 -0.69 0.15 -3.26
C THR A 99 0.20 -1.07 -3.42
N TRP A 100 -0.14 -2.18 -2.77
CA TRP A 100 0.54 -3.44 -3.04
C TRP A 100 0.16 -4.06 -4.40
N SER A 101 -0.94 -3.65 -5.04
CA SER A 101 -1.29 -4.20 -6.34
C SER A 101 -1.91 -3.17 -7.29
N LYS A 102 -1.68 -3.40 -8.60
CA LYS A 102 -2.19 -2.60 -9.72
C LYS A 102 -3.71 -2.46 -9.75
N SER A 103 -4.42 -3.46 -9.25
CA SER A 103 -5.88 -3.54 -9.36
C SER A 103 -6.50 -3.17 -8.03
N ASN A 104 -6.74 -1.87 -7.82
CA ASN A 104 -7.57 -1.43 -6.73
C ASN A 104 -9.06 -1.61 -7.10
N LYS A 105 -9.42 -2.81 -7.60
CA LYS A 105 -10.82 -3.23 -7.78
C LYS A 105 -11.58 -3.04 -6.47
N ASP A 106 -10.90 -3.27 -5.35
CA ASP A 106 -11.43 -3.09 -4.02
C ASP A 106 -11.65 -1.61 -3.69
N LEU A 107 -10.84 -0.70 -4.23
CA LEU A 107 -11.04 0.74 -4.08
C LEU A 107 -12.20 1.25 -4.96
N LEU A 108 -12.34 0.72 -6.18
CA LEU A 108 -13.52 0.94 -7.03
C LEU A 108 -14.79 0.35 -6.39
N TYR A 109 -14.67 -0.81 -5.75
CA TYR A 109 -15.75 -1.44 -4.99
C TYR A 109 -16.17 -0.55 -3.81
N ASN A 110 -15.20 0.01 -3.08
CA ASN A 110 -15.46 0.96 -2.02
C ASN A 110 -16.19 2.23 -2.51
N GLN A 111 -15.91 2.72 -3.73
CA GLN A 111 -16.66 3.84 -4.31
C GLN A 111 -18.15 3.52 -4.50
N VAL A 112 -18.44 2.32 -4.99
CA VAL A 112 -19.80 1.87 -5.27
C VAL A 112 -20.59 1.62 -3.97
N TYR A 113 -19.96 1.04 -2.95
CA TYR A 113 -20.66 0.59 -1.74
C TYR A 113 -20.65 1.58 -0.58
N CYS A 114 -19.64 2.44 -0.45
CA CYS A 114 -19.53 3.38 0.68
C CYS A 114 -20.15 4.75 0.38
N GLY A 115 -20.80 4.93 -0.77
CA GLY A 115 -21.38 6.21 -1.17
C GLY A 115 -20.33 7.31 -1.36
N PHE A 116 -19.08 6.95 -1.64
CA PHE A 116 -18.06 7.92 -1.95
C PHE A 116 -18.39 8.62 -3.28
N PRO A 117 -18.06 9.91 -3.44
CA PRO A 117 -18.22 10.59 -4.71
C PRO A 117 -17.47 9.81 -5.78
N THR A 118 -18.04 9.72 -6.98
CA THR A 118 -17.35 9.19 -8.16
C THR A 118 -16.10 10.01 -8.41
N CYS A 119 -14.97 9.58 -7.85
CA CYS A 119 -13.68 10.18 -8.15
C CYS A 119 -13.17 9.57 -9.46
N ASP A 120 -12.61 10.43 -10.31
CA ASP A 120 -12.03 10.03 -11.58
C ASP A 120 -10.69 9.34 -11.30
N THR A 121 -10.75 8.05 -10.96
CA THR A 121 -9.57 7.24 -10.64
C THR A 121 -8.56 7.18 -11.78
N ALA A 122 -8.96 7.49 -13.00
CA ALA A 122 -8.06 7.55 -14.15
C ALA A 122 -7.05 8.70 -14.05
N LYS A 123 -7.34 9.73 -13.24
CA LYS A 123 -6.45 10.87 -13.00
C LYS A 123 -5.53 10.70 -11.80
N VAL A 124 -5.71 9.62 -11.04
CA VAL A 124 -4.94 9.38 -9.81
C VAL A 124 -3.60 8.73 -10.13
N ASN A 125 -2.53 9.23 -9.50
CA ASN A 125 -1.21 8.64 -9.66
C ASN A 125 -1.04 7.43 -8.73
N PHE A 126 -1.24 6.21 -9.26
CA PHE A 126 -1.03 4.97 -8.51
C PHE A 126 0.39 4.42 -8.70
N VAL A 127 1.04 4.08 -7.59
CA VAL A 127 2.33 3.38 -7.57
C VAL A 127 2.12 1.97 -7.05
N ASN A 128 2.41 0.97 -7.89
CA ASN A 128 2.30 -0.44 -7.54
C ASN A 128 3.62 -0.94 -6.91
N ILE A 129 3.65 -0.97 -5.58
CA ILE A 129 4.84 -1.34 -4.78
C ILE A 129 5.31 -2.77 -5.07
N GLN A 130 4.40 -3.70 -5.36
CA GLN A 130 4.74 -5.08 -5.68
C GLN A 130 5.44 -5.21 -7.03
N GLU A 131 5.09 -4.37 -8.01
CA GLU A 131 5.83 -4.34 -9.28
C GLU A 131 7.21 -3.73 -9.10
N SER A 132 7.32 -2.62 -8.38
CA SER A 132 8.62 -2.05 -8.01
C SER A 132 9.48 -3.07 -7.25
N PHE A 133 8.86 -3.88 -6.38
CA PHE A 133 9.54 -4.93 -5.62
C PHE A 133 10.03 -6.06 -6.52
N LYS A 134 9.16 -6.57 -7.41
CA LYS A 134 9.52 -7.61 -8.38
C LYS A 134 10.67 -7.17 -9.27
N THR A 135 10.61 -5.94 -9.81
CA THR A 135 11.68 -5.38 -10.63
C THR A 135 12.99 -5.31 -9.86
N TRP A 136 12.99 -4.71 -8.67
CA TRP A 136 14.18 -4.63 -7.82
C TRP A 136 14.77 -6.01 -7.51
N TYR A 137 13.91 -6.97 -7.14
CA TYR A 137 14.32 -8.34 -6.83
C TYR A 137 15.04 -9.00 -8.02
N ASN A 138 14.42 -8.94 -9.20
CA ASN A 138 14.96 -9.58 -10.40
C ASN A 138 16.29 -8.95 -10.82
N THR A 139 16.41 -7.62 -10.74
CA THR A 139 17.66 -6.91 -11.02
C THR A 139 18.76 -7.24 -10.01
N THR A 140 18.42 -7.38 -8.73
CA THR A 140 19.40 -7.68 -7.67
C THR A 140 19.86 -9.14 -7.74
N PHE A 141 18.93 -10.05 -8.05
CA PHE A 141 19.15 -11.48 -8.11
C PHE A 141 18.95 -11.98 -9.53
N GLY A 142 19.95 -11.70 -10.37
CA GLY A 142 20.01 -12.15 -11.75
C GLY A 142 19.94 -13.68 -11.86
N HIS A 143 19.75 -14.15 -13.09
CA HIS A 143 19.77 -15.58 -13.37
C HIS A 143 21.16 -16.19 -13.16
N ASP A 144 21.19 -17.46 -12.74
CA ASP A 144 22.41 -18.27 -12.71
C ASP A 144 22.96 -18.43 -14.12
N GLU A 145 24.28 -18.46 -14.29
CA GLU A 145 24.95 -18.50 -15.61
C GLU A 145 24.46 -19.61 -16.56
N ASN A 146 23.98 -20.74 -16.01
CA ASN A 146 23.48 -21.89 -16.76
C ASN A 146 21.94 -21.91 -16.90
N CYS A 147 21.26 -20.84 -16.52
CA CYS A 147 19.82 -20.74 -16.64
C CYS A 147 19.46 -20.62 -18.13
N GLY A 148 18.63 -21.55 -18.62
CA GLY A 148 18.15 -21.56 -20.01
C GLY A 148 17.36 -20.30 -20.41
N GLN A 149 16.95 -19.47 -19.43
CA GLN A 149 16.27 -18.20 -19.64
C GLN A 149 17.21 -17.05 -20.04
N ILE A 150 18.53 -17.16 -19.81
CA ILE A 150 19.52 -16.10 -20.13
C ILE A 150 19.66 -15.87 -21.64
N LEU A 151 19.25 -16.84 -22.46
CA LEU A 151 19.54 -16.87 -23.90
C LEU A 151 18.83 -15.78 -24.71
N ASP A 152 17.76 -15.16 -24.19
CA ASP A 152 16.96 -14.17 -24.93
C ASP A 152 16.80 -12.85 -24.16
N PHE A 153 17.86 -12.00 -24.14
CA PHE A 153 17.90 -10.52 -23.94
C PHE A 153 16.96 -9.79 -22.95
N ASN A 154 16.18 -10.52 -22.17
CA ASN A 154 15.12 -10.04 -21.32
C ASN A 154 15.25 -10.83 -20.03
N ASP A 155 15.67 -10.16 -18.96
CA ASP A 155 15.66 -10.64 -17.58
C ASP A 155 14.21 -10.77 -17.05
N ILE A 156 13.41 -11.53 -17.79
CA ILE A 156 12.02 -11.82 -17.50
C ILE A 156 11.98 -13.24 -16.99
N ASP A 157 11.39 -13.41 -15.80
CA ASP A 157 11.05 -14.74 -15.31
C ASP A 157 10.09 -15.42 -16.29
N GLY A 158 10.61 -16.49 -16.90
CA GLY A 158 9.86 -17.36 -17.80
C GLY A 158 9.82 -18.80 -17.28
N PRO A 159 8.94 -19.64 -17.85
CA PRO A 159 8.78 -21.03 -17.43
C PRO A 159 10.05 -21.88 -17.60
N LEU A 160 11.05 -21.40 -18.34
CA LEU A 160 12.35 -22.04 -18.52
C LEU A 160 13.39 -21.65 -17.46
N CYS A 161 13.03 -20.76 -16.53
CA CYS A 161 13.88 -20.38 -15.41
C CYS A 161 14.06 -21.56 -14.45
N MET A 162 15.31 -22.00 -14.30
CA MET A 162 15.70 -23.06 -13.36
C MET A 162 16.28 -22.52 -12.04
N CYS A 163 16.48 -21.21 -11.93
CA CYS A 163 17.07 -20.58 -10.75
C CYS A 163 16.23 -20.83 -9.50
N SER A 164 16.83 -21.48 -8.50
CA SER A 164 16.14 -21.82 -7.26
C SER A 164 15.77 -20.59 -6.42
N HIS A 165 16.55 -19.52 -6.54
CA HIS A 165 16.32 -18.24 -5.88
C HIS A 165 15.35 -17.34 -6.66
N ARG A 166 14.73 -17.79 -7.76
CA ARG A 166 13.70 -17.01 -8.46
C ARG A 166 12.38 -17.78 -8.38
N PRO A 167 11.65 -17.67 -7.25
CA PRO A 167 10.49 -18.51 -6.97
C PRO A 167 9.28 -18.19 -7.85
N LEU A 168 9.22 -16.98 -8.41
CA LEU A 168 8.17 -16.53 -9.31
C LEU A 168 8.66 -16.71 -10.74
N LYS A 169 8.16 -17.73 -11.45
CA LYS A 169 8.69 -18.15 -12.75
C LYS A 169 7.85 -17.67 -13.92
N CYS A 170 6.58 -17.35 -13.69
CA CYS A 170 5.74 -16.77 -14.72
C CYS A 170 5.83 -15.24 -14.68
N SER A 171 5.78 -14.61 -15.85
CA SER A 171 5.75 -13.15 -15.96
C SER A 171 4.57 -12.53 -15.19
N HIS A 172 3.47 -13.28 -15.05
CA HIS A 172 2.25 -12.88 -14.34
C HIS A 172 2.25 -13.24 -12.84
N ASP A 173 3.26 -13.98 -12.37
CA ASP A 173 3.39 -14.30 -10.96
C ASP A 173 3.64 -13.03 -10.15
N LYS A 174 3.01 -12.97 -8.99
CA LYS A 174 3.03 -11.82 -8.09
C LYS A 174 3.61 -12.21 -6.76
N TRP A 175 4.43 -11.34 -6.19
CA TRP A 175 4.84 -11.49 -4.79
C TRP A 175 3.61 -11.30 -3.90
N SER A 176 3.41 -12.22 -2.96
CA SER A 176 2.55 -11.93 -1.82
C SER A 176 3.26 -10.90 -0.92
N LEU A 177 2.49 -10.04 -0.26
CA LEU A 177 3.06 -9.05 0.67
C LEU A 177 3.80 -9.75 1.82
N SER A 178 3.25 -10.87 2.31
CA SER A 178 3.87 -11.75 3.32
C SER A 178 5.23 -12.27 2.88
N ASP A 179 5.34 -12.78 1.66
CA ASP A 179 6.61 -13.35 1.19
C ASP A 179 7.64 -12.26 0.96
N ALA A 180 7.23 -11.09 0.43
CA ALA A 180 8.13 -9.95 0.25
C ALA A 180 8.71 -9.44 1.58
N ILE A 181 7.89 -9.36 2.63
CA ILE A 181 8.35 -8.98 3.98
C ILE A 181 9.25 -10.06 4.60
N ALA A 182 8.86 -11.33 4.51
CA ALA A 182 9.62 -12.44 5.03
C ALA A 182 11.00 -12.54 4.36
N TYR A 183 11.03 -12.31 3.06
CA TYR A 183 12.26 -12.26 2.29
C TYR A 183 13.15 -11.09 2.72
N THR A 184 12.63 -9.86 2.66
CA THR A 184 13.43 -8.64 2.81
C THR A 184 13.90 -8.39 4.23
N PHE A 185 13.07 -8.74 5.23
CA PHE A 185 13.31 -8.39 6.63
C PHE A 185 13.43 -9.59 7.56
N HIS A 186 13.28 -10.82 7.06
CA HIS A 186 13.21 -12.04 7.87
C HIS A 186 12.12 -11.97 8.96
N GLU A 187 11.00 -11.35 8.59
CA GLU A 187 9.86 -11.07 9.45
C GLU A 187 8.59 -11.76 8.95
N LYS A 188 7.71 -12.18 9.86
CA LYS A 188 6.38 -12.68 9.48
C LYS A 188 5.35 -11.58 9.58
N LEU A 189 4.53 -11.48 8.54
CA LEU A 189 3.26 -10.76 8.58
C LEU A 189 2.27 -11.61 9.38
N ASP A 190 1.83 -11.09 10.53
CA ASP A 190 0.79 -11.72 11.32
C ASP A 190 -0.57 -11.44 10.67
N THR A 191 -1.11 -12.42 9.97
CA THR A 191 -2.39 -12.29 9.26
C THR A 191 -3.60 -12.47 10.18
N GLU A 192 -3.39 -12.83 11.45
CA GLU A 192 -4.48 -13.03 12.42
C GLU A 192 -5.03 -11.68 12.93
N ASN A 193 -4.20 -10.63 12.97
CA ASN A 193 -4.60 -9.25 13.28
C ASN A 193 -4.47 -8.36 12.03
N ARG A 194 -5.49 -8.37 11.18
CA ARG A 194 -5.46 -7.78 9.82
C ARG A 194 -5.29 -6.26 9.76
N ASP A 195 -5.59 -5.55 10.85
CA ASP A 195 -5.83 -4.10 10.77
C ASP A 195 -4.58 -3.22 10.68
N PHE A 196 -3.37 -3.75 10.85
CA PHE A 196 -2.16 -2.94 11.02
C PHE A 196 -0.93 -3.42 10.23
N PRO A 197 -0.70 -4.72 10.06
CA PRO A 197 0.54 -5.20 9.48
C PRO A 197 0.71 -4.86 8.00
N GLU A 198 -0.37 -4.75 7.21
CA GLU A 198 -0.24 -4.59 5.75
C GLU A 198 0.19 -3.18 5.32
N CYS A 199 -0.47 -2.11 5.79
CA CYS A 199 0.01 -0.73 5.53
C CYS A 199 1.45 -0.57 6.00
N LEU A 200 1.76 -1.09 7.17
CA LEU A 200 3.09 -1.05 7.74
C LEU A 200 4.13 -1.77 6.87
N ALA A 201 3.79 -2.96 6.39
CA ALA A 201 4.62 -3.72 5.47
C ALA A 201 4.90 -2.93 4.19
N ILE A 202 3.85 -2.34 3.60
CA ILE A 202 3.97 -1.53 2.39
C ILE A 202 4.86 -0.31 2.65
N THR A 203 4.63 0.44 3.74
CA THR A 203 5.45 1.59 4.15
C THR A 203 6.92 1.20 4.29
N LYS A 204 7.17 0.05 4.93
CA LYS A 204 8.53 -0.45 5.18
C LYS A 204 9.23 -0.85 3.88
N LEU A 205 8.56 -1.59 3.01
CA LEU A 205 9.10 -1.98 1.69
C LEU A 205 9.37 -0.76 0.82
N TYR A 206 8.42 0.17 0.75
CA TYR A 206 8.57 1.41 -0.01
C TYR A 206 9.75 2.25 0.50
N SER A 207 9.86 2.43 1.82
CA SER A 207 10.96 3.18 2.43
C SER A 207 12.32 2.53 2.17
N TYR A 208 12.37 1.20 2.12
CA TYR A 208 13.58 0.46 1.78
C TYR A 208 13.97 0.66 0.32
N GLN A 209 13.02 0.55 -0.62
CA GLN A 209 13.24 0.78 -2.05
C GLN A 209 13.79 2.18 -2.33
N ARG A 210 13.19 3.22 -1.76
CA ARG A 210 13.67 4.61 -1.93
C ARG A 210 15.11 4.82 -1.45
N LYS A 211 15.51 4.16 -0.36
CA LYS A 211 16.89 4.23 0.14
C LYS A 211 17.87 3.58 -0.82
N LEU A 212 17.47 2.50 -1.48
CA LEU A 212 18.29 1.85 -2.49
C LEU A 212 18.46 2.76 -3.71
N GLU A 213 17.36 3.33 -4.22
CA GLU A 213 17.37 4.27 -5.36
C GLU A 213 18.26 5.49 -5.09
N SER A 214 18.19 6.08 -3.89
CA SER A 214 19.02 7.23 -3.51
C SER A 214 20.50 6.87 -3.33
N SER A 215 20.82 5.62 -2.99
CA SER A 215 22.21 5.15 -2.87
C SER A 215 22.87 4.81 -4.22
N THR A 216 22.07 4.68 -5.28
CA THR A 216 22.53 4.36 -6.65
C THR A 216 22.66 5.57 -7.56
N SER A 217 22.32 6.77 -7.08
CA SER A 217 22.54 8.03 -7.83
C SER A 217 23.95 8.57 -7.51
N PRO A 218 24.83 8.73 -8.52
CA PRO A 218 26.22 9.18 -8.33
C PRO A 218 26.33 10.63 -7.84
#